data_AF-A0A839E255-F1
#
_entry.id   AF-A0A839E255-F1
#
_cell.length_a   1.000
_cell.length_b   1.000
_cell.length_c   1.000
_cell.angle_alpha   90.00
_cell.angle_beta   90.00
_cell.angle_gamma   90.00
#
_symmetry.space_group_name_H-M   'P 1'
#
loop_
_entity.id
_entity.type
_entity.pdbx_description
1 polymer ?
#
loop_
_entity_poly.entity_id
_entity_poly.type
_entity_poly.pdbx_seq_one_letter_code
_entity_poly.pdbx_strand_id
1 'polypeptide(L)'
;MDEEVADKATQAAERDGMSLSAWLSRAAEQAAGRDAARAAVQEYFEEFGEPDAETVAAVEHELEQAGFWQPPAPDHEQKRLAAPAMLSAPFQGTESQETEWHETGERLAG
;
A
#
# COMPACT_ATOMS: atom_id res chain seq x y z
N MET A 1 8.53 -13.78 -33.77
CA MET A 1 8.87 -14.13 -32.38
C MET A 1 9.80 -15.31 -32.46
N ASP A 2 10.89 -15.27 -31.70
CA ASP A 2 11.82 -16.40 -31.61
C ASP A 2 11.10 -17.62 -30.99
N GLU A 3 11.39 -18.82 -31.50
CA GLU A 3 10.76 -20.06 -31.05
C GLU A 3 11.04 -20.33 -29.57
N GLU A 4 12.25 -20.02 -29.09
CA GLU A 4 12.62 -20.11 -27.68
C GLU A 4 11.79 -19.16 -26.81
N VAL A 5 11.47 -17.98 -27.33
CA VAL A 5 10.64 -16.98 -26.63
C VAL A 5 9.18 -17.41 -26.57
N ALA A 6 8.67 -18.08 -27.62
CA ALA A 6 7.33 -18.64 -27.65
C ALA A 6 7.16 -19.79 -26.65
N ASP A 7 8.14 -20.67 -26.54
CA ASP A 7 8.13 -21.77 -25.58
C ASP A 7 8.16 -21.25 -24.14
N LYS A 8 9.02 -20.26 -23.86
CA LYS A 8 9.09 -19.62 -22.54
C LYS A 8 7.78 -18.92 -22.16
N ALA A 9 7.17 -18.20 -23.10
CA ALA A 9 5.88 -17.53 -22.85
C ALA A 9 4.76 -18.55 -22.60
N THR A 10 4.77 -19.68 -23.30
CA THR A 10 3.80 -20.76 -23.12
C THR A 10 3.96 -21.40 -21.74
N GLN A 11 5.18 -21.76 -21.33
CA GLN A 11 5.44 -22.31 -20.00
C GLN A 11 5.06 -21.35 -18.87
N ALA A 12 5.30 -20.05 -19.06
CA ALA A 12 4.90 -19.03 -18.09
C ALA A 12 3.38 -18.89 -17.98
N ALA A 13 2.66 -18.92 -19.11
CA ALA A 13 1.21 -18.90 -19.13
C ALA A 13 0.62 -20.13 -18.42
N GLU A 14 1.18 -21.32 -18.66
CA GLU A 14 0.78 -22.56 -17.98
C GLU A 14 0.99 -22.50 -16.47
N ARG A 15 2.17 -22.03 -16.03
CA ARG A 15 2.47 -21.88 -14.60
C ARG A 15 1.50 -20.93 -13.90
N ASP A 16 1.11 -19.88 -14.59
CA ASP A 16 0.21 -18.85 -14.07
C ASP A 16 -1.28 -19.24 -14.25
N GLY A 17 -1.57 -20.40 -14.87
CA GLY A 17 -2.93 -20.91 -15.08
C GLY A 17 -3.75 -20.10 -16.10
N MET A 18 -3.10 -19.45 -17.06
CA MET A 18 -3.70 -18.53 -18.03
C MET A 18 -3.53 -19.03 -19.47
N SER A 19 -4.35 -18.54 -20.40
CA SER A 19 -4.05 -18.73 -21.83
C SER A 19 -2.84 -17.91 -22.24
N LEU A 20 -2.10 -18.38 -23.25
CA LEU A 20 -0.94 -17.66 -23.79
C LEU A 20 -1.29 -16.21 -24.20
N SER A 21 -2.43 -16.00 -24.84
CA SER A 21 -2.88 -14.66 -25.23
C SER A 21 -3.17 -13.76 -24.03
N ALA A 22 -3.84 -14.28 -23.00
CA ALA A 22 -4.11 -13.51 -21.78
C ALA A 22 -2.82 -13.17 -21.03
N TRP A 23 -1.89 -14.12 -20.97
CA TRP A 23 -0.58 -13.92 -20.35
C TRP A 23 0.24 -12.86 -21.10
N LEU A 24 0.26 -12.90 -22.43
CA LEU A 24 0.96 -11.92 -23.26
C LEU A 24 0.34 -10.52 -23.13
N SER A 25 -0.98 -10.39 -23.11
CA SER A 25 -1.64 -9.11 -22.87
C SER A 25 -1.26 -8.53 -21.50
N ARG A 26 -1.32 -9.36 -20.45
CA ARG A 26 -0.91 -8.96 -19.09
C ARG A 26 0.58 -8.59 -19.02
N ALA A 27 1.43 -9.30 -19.75
CA ALA A 27 2.86 -9.01 -19.82
C ALA A 27 3.13 -7.67 -20.54
N ALA A 28 2.40 -7.39 -21.62
CA ALA A 28 2.47 -6.12 -22.34
C ALA A 28 1.99 -4.95 -21.47
N GLU A 29 0.89 -5.12 -20.74
CA GLU A 29 0.41 -4.11 -19.78
C GLU A 29 1.43 -3.82 -18.68
N GLN A 30 2.03 -4.87 -18.10
CA GLN A 30 3.09 -4.71 -17.10
C GLN A 30 4.33 -4.03 -17.67
N ALA A 31 4.73 -4.37 -18.90
CA ALA A 31 5.86 -3.73 -19.56
C ALA A 31 5.60 -2.24 -19.80
N ALA A 32 4.42 -1.88 -20.33
CA ALA A 32 4.00 -0.49 -20.49
C ALA A 32 3.96 0.26 -19.14
N GLY A 33 3.46 -0.39 -18.09
CA GLY A 33 3.45 0.17 -16.74
C GLY A 33 4.86 0.43 -16.18
N ARG A 34 5.85 -0.41 -16.51
CA ARG A 34 7.25 -0.21 -16.10
C ARG A 34 7.88 0.99 -16.79
N ASP A 35 7.63 1.19 -18.07
CA ASP A 35 8.16 2.34 -18.80
C ASP A 35 7.59 3.65 -18.25
N ALA A 36 6.27 3.67 -17.98
CA ALA A 36 5.62 4.80 -17.33
C ALA A 36 6.15 5.05 -15.91
N ALA A 37 6.35 3.99 -15.12
CA ALA A 37 6.92 4.11 -13.77
C ALA A 37 8.36 4.65 -13.81
N ARG A 38 9.18 4.19 -14.76
CA ARG A 38 10.54 4.70 -14.94
C ARG A 38 10.54 6.18 -15.33
N ALA A 39 9.65 6.59 -16.24
CA ALA A 39 9.51 7.99 -16.62
C ALA A 39 9.12 8.86 -15.42
N ALA A 40 8.13 8.43 -14.62
CA ALA A 40 7.72 9.16 -13.42
C ALA A 40 8.85 9.27 -12.37
N VAL A 41 9.64 8.23 -12.18
CA VAL A 41 10.82 8.27 -11.28
C VAL A 41 11.85 9.27 -11.81
N GLN A 42 12.10 9.27 -13.12
CA GLN A 42 13.03 10.22 -13.73
C GLN A 42 12.55 11.67 -13.57
N GLU A 43 11.27 11.95 -13.82
CA GLU A 43 10.67 13.27 -13.61
C GLU A 43 10.80 13.72 -12.15
N TYR A 44 10.57 12.81 -11.20
CA TYR A 44 10.76 13.09 -9.78
C TYR A 44 12.22 13.43 -9.45
N PHE A 45 13.19 12.69 -9.99
CA PHE A 45 14.62 12.99 -9.77
C PHE A 45 15.05 14.30 -10.43
N GLU A 46 14.44 14.69 -11.55
CA GLU A 46 14.69 15.99 -12.17
C GLU A 46 14.12 17.14 -11.34
N GLU A 47 12.96 16.95 -10.71
CA GLU A 47 12.30 17.97 -9.89
C GLU A 47 12.91 18.09 -8.48
N PHE A 48 13.22 16.96 -7.84
CA PHE A 48 13.59 16.89 -6.41
C PHE A 48 15.01 16.37 -6.15
N GLY A 49 15.69 15.84 -7.16
CA GLY A 49 16.98 15.16 -7.01
C GLY A 49 16.84 13.68 -6.69
N GLU A 50 17.92 12.91 -6.91
CA GLU A 50 18.00 11.52 -6.48
C GLU A 50 18.15 11.46 -4.94
N PRO A 51 17.39 10.60 -4.24
CA PRO A 51 17.54 10.45 -2.80
C PRO A 51 18.93 9.91 -2.47
N ASP A 52 19.53 10.43 -1.40
CA ASP A 52 20.79 9.89 -0.91
C ASP A 52 20.62 8.50 -0.26
N ALA A 53 21.74 7.80 -0.09
CA ALA A 53 21.74 6.45 0.44
C ALA A 53 21.22 6.37 1.89
N GLU A 54 21.36 7.42 2.69
CA GLU A 54 20.86 7.46 4.06
C GLU A 54 19.32 7.53 4.08
N THR A 55 18.75 8.37 3.22
CA THR A 55 17.31 8.52 3.02
C THR A 55 16.69 7.22 2.51
N VAL A 56 17.33 6.56 1.53
CA VAL A 56 16.86 5.25 1.03
C VAL A 56 16.87 4.21 2.15
N ALA A 57 17.96 4.11 2.91
CA ALA A 57 18.07 3.15 4.01
C ALA A 57 17.04 3.40 5.13
N ALA A 58 16.74 4.66 5.43
CA ALA A 58 15.72 5.03 6.41
C ALA A 58 14.32 4.57 5.95
N VAL A 59 13.97 4.84 4.69
CA VAL A 59 12.68 4.42 4.10
C VAL A 59 12.56 2.90 4.02
N GLU A 60 13.63 2.19 3.61
CA GLU A 60 13.64 0.74 3.60
C GLU A 60 13.40 0.16 5.00
N HIS A 61 14.04 0.73 6.02
CA HIS A 61 13.81 0.34 7.41
C HIS A 61 12.35 0.57 7.84
N GLU A 62 11.76 1.72 7.50
CA GLU A 62 10.35 1.99 7.80
C GLU A 62 9.40 0.99 7.13
N LEU A 63 9.65 0.65 5.86
CA LEU A 63 8.86 -0.33 5.12
C LEU A 63 8.99 -1.75 5.71
N GLU A 64 10.18 -2.14 6.14
CA GLU A 64 10.39 -3.40 6.85
C GLU A 64 9.61 -3.46 8.16
N GLN A 65 9.65 -2.39 8.96
CA GLN A 65 8.92 -2.31 10.23
C GLN A 65 7.40 -2.31 10.02
N ALA A 66 6.94 -1.72 8.91
CA ALA A 66 5.55 -1.79 8.49
C ALA A 66 5.13 -3.17 7.97
N GLY A 67 6.08 -4.11 7.81
CA GLY A 67 5.82 -5.43 7.27
C GLY A 67 5.46 -5.41 5.78
N PHE A 68 5.88 -4.38 5.03
CA PHE A 68 5.48 -4.17 3.64
C PHE A 68 5.83 -5.36 2.73
N TRP A 69 6.94 -6.03 3.01
CA TRP A 69 7.41 -7.21 2.28
C TRP A 69 6.80 -8.54 2.76
N GLN A 70 6.05 -8.52 3.85
CA GLN A 70 5.47 -9.73 4.43
C GLN A 70 4.18 -10.11 3.72
N PRO A 71 3.90 -11.42 3.55
CA PRO A 71 2.61 -11.87 3.07
C PRO A 71 1.49 -11.34 3.99
N PRO A 72 0.36 -10.87 3.42
CA PRO A 72 -0.77 -10.44 4.23
C PRO A 72 -1.24 -11.57 5.14
N ALA A 73 -1.66 -11.21 6.36
CA ALA A 73 -2.17 -12.18 7.33
C ALA A 73 -3.33 -12.99 6.72
N PRO A 74 -3.51 -14.26 7.11
CA PRO A 74 -4.52 -15.14 6.52
C PRO A 74 -5.97 -14.63 6.69
N ASP A 75 -6.23 -13.73 7.65
CA ASP A 75 -7.53 -13.10 7.87
C ASP A 75 -7.65 -11.69 7.25
N HIS A 76 -6.60 -11.19 6.60
CA HIS A 76 -6.52 -9.82 6.09
C HIS A 76 -7.60 -9.52 5.05
N GLU A 77 -7.92 -10.49 4.18
CA GLU A 77 -8.99 -10.35 3.19
C GLU A 77 -10.38 -10.25 3.84
N GLN A 78 -10.64 -11.04 4.89
CA GLN A 78 -11.90 -10.98 5.64
C GLN A 78 -12.06 -9.64 6.35
N LYS A 79 -10.98 -9.11 6.95
CA LYS A 79 -10.95 -7.78 7.57
C LYS A 79 -11.16 -6.66 6.55
N ARG A 80 -10.52 -6.75 5.39
CA ARG A 80 -10.67 -5.77 4.29
C ARG A 80 -12.10 -5.71 3.78
N LEU A 81 -12.78 -6.85 3.68
CA LEU A 81 -14.20 -6.93 3.30
C LEU A 81 -15.15 -6.46 4.41
N ALA A 82 -14.77 -6.59 5.68
CA ALA A 82 -15.57 -6.11 6.82
C ALA A 82 -15.40 -4.61 7.12
N ALA A 83 -14.27 -4.00 6.74
CA ALA A 83 -13.95 -2.60 7.04
C ALA A 83 -15.00 -1.58 6.52
N PRO A 84 -15.54 -1.70 5.29
CA PRO A 84 -16.61 -0.80 4.82
C PRO A 84 -17.88 -0.88 5.66
N ALA A 85 -18.22 -2.08 6.17
CA ALA A 85 -19.38 -2.27 7.03
C ALA A 85 -19.21 -1.62 8.41
N MET A 86 -17.97 -1.58 8.93
CA MET A 86 -17.65 -0.90 10.19
C MET A 86 -17.68 0.63 10.06
N LEU A 87 -17.21 1.18 8.92
CA LEU A 87 -17.23 2.62 8.65
C LEU A 87 -18.63 3.17 8.36
N SER A 88 -19.59 2.29 8.02
CA SER A 88 -20.98 2.65 7.74
C SER A 88 -21.90 2.51 8.96
N ALA A 89 -21.40 2.00 10.09
CA ALA A 89 -22.16 1.93 11.32
C ALA A 89 -22.37 3.35 11.89
N PRO A 90 -23.58 3.72 12.34
CA PRO A 90 -23.79 5.03 12.94
C PRO A 90 -22.91 5.19 14.16
N PHE A 91 -22.14 6.29 14.22
CA PHE A 91 -21.37 6.69 15.39
C PHE A 91 -22.31 6.84 16.59
N GLN A 92 -22.37 5.81 17.43
CA GLN A 92 -23.05 5.88 18.71
C GLN A 92 -22.15 6.68 19.64
N GLY A 93 -22.28 8.00 19.62
CA GLY A 93 -21.62 8.88 20.57
C GLY A 93 -21.96 8.41 21.97
N THR A 94 -20.99 7.88 22.70
CA THR A 94 -21.16 7.63 24.12
C THR A 94 -21.32 8.99 24.77
N GLU A 95 -22.50 9.23 25.35
CA GLU A 95 -22.78 10.38 26.22
C GLU A 95 -21.54 10.66 27.08
N SER A 96 -20.96 11.83 26.88
CA SER A 96 -19.90 12.34 27.72
C SER A 96 -20.45 12.36 29.14
N GLN A 97 -19.86 11.56 30.03
CA GLN A 97 -20.01 11.80 31.45
C GLN A 97 -19.45 13.19 31.69
N GLU A 98 -20.36 14.14 31.85
CA GLU A 98 -20.11 15.51 32.29
C GLU A 98 -19.29 15.37 33.58
N THR A 99 -17.98 15.55 33.43
CA THR A 99 -17.07 15.55 34.58
C THR A 99 -17.35 16.87 35.27
N GLU A 100 -18.25 16.79 36.25
CA GLU A 100 -18.50 17.81 37.25
C GLU A 100 -17.14 18.18 37.87
N TRP A 101 -16.51 19.22 37.33
CA TRP A 101 -15.34 19.82 37.91
C TRP A 101 -15.77 20.42 39.24
N HIS A 102 -15.57 19.68 40.33
CA HIS A 102 -15.74 20.20 41.68
C HIS A 102 -14.83 21.43 41.85
N GLU A 103 -15.47 22.59 41.81
CA GLU A 103 -14.88 23.91 42.05
C GLU A 103 -14.34 23.95 43.48
N THR A 104 -13.06 23.60 43.64
CA THR A 104 -12.32 23.70 44.90
C THR A 104 -11.07 24.53 44.60
N GLY A 105 -11.09 25.81 44.96
CA GLY A 105 -10.03 26.74 44.58
C GLY A 105 -10.18 28.15 45.13
N GLU A 106 -10.44 28.26 46.43
CA GLU A 106 -10.21 29.49 47.21
C GLU A 106 -8.79 30.05 47.01
N ARG A 107 -8.68 31.40 46.94
CA ARG A 107 -7.48 32.27 47.05
C ARG A 107 -6.56 32.27 45.81
N LEU A 108 -6.27 33.40 45.16
CA LEU A 108 -5.64 34.62 45.69
C LEU A 108 -5.85 35.80 44.72
N ALA A 109 -6.42 36.93 45.18
CA ALA A 109 -6.01 38.32 44.85
C ALA A 109 -7.10 39.29 45.31
N GLY A 110 -6.79 40.06 46.36
CA GLY A 110 -7.61 41.14 46.91
C GLY A 110 -6.97 41.66 48.18
#